data_AF-A0A5R8P4W9-F1
#
_entry.id   AF-A0A5R8P4W9-F1
#
_cell.length_a   1.000
_cell.length_b   1.000
_cell.length_c   1.000
_cell.angle_alpha   90.00
_cell.angle_beta   90.00
_cell.angle_gamma   90.00
#
_symmetry.space_group_name_H-M   'P 1'
#
loop_
_entity.id
_entity.type
_entity.pdbx_description
1 polymer ?
#
loop_
_entity_poly.entity_id
_entity_poly.type
_entity_poly.pdbx_seq_one_letter_code
_entity_poly.pdbx_strand_id
1 'polypeptide(L)'
;MTDQDKPRRAVALLHSGHDPEVYQSLLYRHRLKIVYTVHTDASAVLAALIAVQHALEHLAEAVVVPHLDTPDADAPWWVITEATDLITSTGEYPLRSRLAAPMREEP
;
A
#
# COMPACT_ATOMS: atom_id res chain seq x y z
N MET A 1 -8.89 -12.34 -24.46
CA MET A 1 -8.98 -11.56 -23.21
C MET A 1 -7.67 -11.73 -22.46
N THR A 2 -6.80 -10.73 -22.54
CA THR A 2 -5.55 -10.69 -21.78
C THR A 2 -5.86 -10.48 -20.30
N ASP A 3 -5.04 -11.05 -19.42
CA ASP A 3 -5.21 -11.00 -17.96
C ASP A 3 -5.22 -9.56 -17.38
N GLN A 4 -4.82 -8.57 -18.18
CA GLN A 4 -4.77 -7.15 -17.84
C GLN A 4 -6.13 -6.46 -17.65
N ASP A 5 -7.26 -7.07 -18.06
CA ASP A 5 -8.60 -6.47 -17.89
C ASP A 5 -9.22 -6.75 -16.51
N LYS A 6 -8.64 -7.64 -15.70
CA LYS A 6 -9.20 -7.97 -14.38
C LYS A 6 -8.79 -6.93 -13.33
N PRO A 7 -9.71 -6.54 -12.42
CA PRO A 7 -9.36 -5.67 -11.32
C PRO A 7 -8.38 -6.38 -10.37
N ARG A 8 -7.31 -5.67 -9.99
CA ARG A 8 -6.25 -6.20 -9.11
C ARG A 8 -6.78 -6.43 -7.71
N ARG A 9 -6.53 -7.61 -7.16
CA ARG A 9 -6.91 -7.93 -5.77
C ARG A 9 -6.04 -7.11 -4.82
N ALA A 10 -6.65 -6.41 -3.87
CA ALA A 10 -5.89 -5.56 -2.95
C ALA A 10 -6.33 -5.69 -1.50
N VAL A 11 -5.38 -5.55 -0.58
CA VAL A 11 -5.65 -5.30 0.83
C VAL A 11 -5.57 -3.80 1.08
N ALA A 12 -6.56 -3.25 1.79
CA ALA A 12 -6.52 -1.87 2.25
C ALA A 12 -6.00 -1.79 3.69
N LEU A 13 -5.03 -0.93 3.94
CA LEU A 13 -4.52 -0.61 5.26
C LEU A 13 -4.94 0.82 5.63
N LEU A 14 -5.94 0.93 6.50
CA LEU A 14 -6.58 2.19 6.85
C LEU A 14 -6.21 2.60 8.27
N HIS A 15 -5.71 3.83 8.41
CA HIS A 15 -5.56 4.51 9.68
C HIS A 15 -6.90 5.13 10.11
N SER A 16 -7.13 5.31 11.41
CA SER A 16 -8.37 5.92 11.94
C SER A 16 -8.66 7.30 11.33
N GLY A 17 -7.61 8.08 11.06
CA GLY A 17 -7.68 9.39 10.41
C GLY A 17 -7.59 9.40 8.89
N HIS A 18 -7.80 8.27 8.20
CA HIS A 18 -7.74 8.23 6.73
C HIS A 18 -8.80 9.13 6.10
N ASP A 19 -8.45 9.74 4.96
CA ASP A 19 -9.39 10.48 4.13
C ASP A 19 -10.18 9.51 3.22
N PRO A 20 -11.52 9.43 3.37
CA PRO A 20 -12.35 8.55 2.53
C PRO A 20 -12.31 8.90 1.04
N GLU A 21 -12.15 10.19 0.69
CA GLU A 21 -12.11 10.63 -0.72
C GLU A 21 -10.81 10.20 -1.39
N VAL A 22 -9.68 10.30 -0.68
CA VAL A 22 -8.38 9.79 -1.15
C VAL A 22 -8.46 8.28 -1.34
N TYR A 23 -8.99 7.55 -0.34
CA TYR A 23 -9.16 6.11 -0.43
C TYR A 23 -9.99 5.69 -1.65
N GLN A 24 -11.18 6.28 -1.83
CA GLN A 24 -12.04 5.98 -2.99
C GLN A 24 -11.34 6.30 -4.31
N SER A 25 -10.66 7.45 -4.40
CA SER A 25 -9.93 7.86 -5.59
C SER A 25 -8.85 6.84 -5.99
N LEU A 26 -8.13 6.26 -5.03
CA LEU A 26 -7.14 5.21 -5.29
C LEU A 26 -7.80 3.92 -5.79
N LEU A 27 -8.94 3.51 -5.24
CA LEU A 27 -9.66 2.33 -5.71
C LEU A 27 -10.05 2.44 -7.18
N TYR A 28 -10.61 3.60 -7.57
CA TYR A 28 -11.01 3.85 -8.95
C TYR A 28 -9.81 3.95 -9.89
N ARG A 29 -8.79 4.74 -9.51
CA ARG A 29 -7.60 4.98 -10.35
C ARG A 29 -6.84 3.69 -10.66
N HIS A 30 -6.65 2.83 -9.65
CA HIS A 30 -5.86 1.60 -9.79
C HIS A 30 -6.75 0.36 -10.06
N ARG A 31 -8.06 0.54 -10.26
CA ARG A 31 -9.04 -0.53 -10.51
C ARG A 31 -8.94 -1.67 -9.49
N LEU A 32 -8.91 -1.31 -8.22
CA LEU A 32 -8.67 -2.26 -7.13
C LEU A 32 -9.96 -2.97 -6.74
N LYS A 33 -9.87 -4.29 -6.57
CA LYS A 33 -10.87 -5.10 -5.87
C LYS A 33 -10.36 -5.38 -4.47
N ILE A 34 -10.91 -4.67 -3.48
CA ILE A 34 -10.55 -4.89 -2.08
C ILE A 34 -11.02 -6.27 -1.63
N VAL A 35 -10.07 -7.13 -1.25
CA VAL A 35 -10.33 -8.48 -0.74
C VAL A 35 -10.30 -8.54 0.78
N TYR A 36 -9.63 -7.58 1.42
CA TYR A 36 -9.61 -7.42 2.87
C TYR A 36 -9.26 -5.99 3.26
N THR A 37 -9.78 -5.52 4.40
CA THR A 37 -9.47 -4.20 4.97
C THR A 37 -8.98 -4.35 6.38
N VAL A 38 -7.80 -3.80 6.65
CA VAL A 38 -7.18 -3.71 7.97
C VAL A 38 -7.38 -2.28 8.47
N HIS A 39 -8.01 -2.13 9.62
CA HIS A 39 -8.04 -0.86 10.35
C HIS A 39 -7.00 -0.91 11.47
N THR A 40 -6.01 -0.02 11.45
CA THR A 40 -4.95 -0.01 12.47
C THR A 40 -4.31 1.36 12.63
N ASP A 41 -4.04 1.71 13.90
CA ASP A 41 -3.21 2.86 14.29
C ASP A 41 -1.85 2.40 14.84
N ALA A 42 -1.42 1.21 14.44
CA ALA A 42 -0.14 0.64 14.86
C ALA A 42 1.05 1.44 14.34
N SER A 43 2.22 1.24 14.97
CA SER A 43 3.48 1.75 14.43
C SER A 43 3.72 1.23 13.01
N ALA A 44 4.44 2.00 12.19
CA ALA A 44 4.67 1.67 10.77
C ALA A 44 5.26 0.27 10.57
N VAL A 45 6.15 -0.18 11.47
CA VAL A 45 6.72 -1.53 11.44
C VAL A 45 5.63 -2.59 11.56
N LEU A 46 4.78 -2.48 12.56
CA LEU A 46 3.72 -3.47 12.80
C LEU A 46 2.64 -3.38 11.73
N ALA A 47 2.28 -2.17 11.29
CA ALA A 47 1.32 -1.95 10.22
C ALA A 47 1.78 -2.59 8.90
N ALA A 48 3.06 -2.46 8.55
CA ALA A 48 3.64 -3.09 7.36
C ALA A 48 3.60 -4.63 7.45
N LEU A 49 3.93 -5.21 8.61
CA LEU A 49 3.88 -6.67 8.80
C LEU A 49 2.44 -7.22 8.74
N ILE A 50 1.48 -6.53 9.35
CA ILE A 50 0.06 -6.88 9.27
C ILE A 50 -0.42 -6.83 7.82
N ALA A 51 -0.02 -5.80 7.08
CA ALA A 51 -0.36 -5.67 5.66
C ALA A 51 0.19 -6.84 4.83
N VAL A 52 1.47 -7.21 5.02
CA VAL A 52 2.07 -8.37 4.32
C VAL A 52 1.37 -9.67 4.69
N GLN A 53 1.08 -9.89 5.97
CA GLN A 53 0.37 -11.08 6.42
C GLN A 53 -0.96 -11.25 5.69
N HIS A 54 -1.80 -10.22 5.70
CA HIS A 54 -3.10 -10.26 5.03
C HIS A 54 -2.98 -10.29 3.50
N ALA A 55 -1.97 -9.65 2.93
CA ALA A 55 -1.73 -9.73 1.50
C ALA A 55 -1.46 -11.18 1.05
N LEU A 56 -0.65 -11.92 1.82
CA LEU A 56 -0.38 -13.33 1.58
C LEU A 56 -1.61 -14.21 1.81
N GLU A 57 -2.33 -14.01 2.92
CA GLU A 57 -3.55 -14.78 3.24
C GLU A 57 -4.64 -14.64 2.17
N HIS A 58 -4.78 -13.45 1.61
CA HIS A 58 -5.84 -13.14 0.65
C HIS A 58 -5.40 -13.21 -0.81
N LEU A 59 -4.15 -13.62 -1.08
CA LEU A 59 -3.55 -13.63 -2.41
C LEU A 59 -3.77 -12.27 -3.10
N ALA A 60 -3.47 -11.20 -2.38
CA ALA A 60 -3.56 -9.85 -2.91
C ALA A 60 -2.34 -9.56 -3.77
N GLU A 61 -2.57 -8.84 -4.85
CA GLU A 61 -1.54 -8.38 -5.78
C GLU A 61 -0.99 -7.01 -5.35
N ALA A 62 -1.78 -6.25 -4.58
CA ALA A 62 -1.41 -4.94 -4.08
C ALA A 62 -1.85 -4.72 -2.62
N VAL A 63 -1.14 -3.84 -1.93
CA VAL A 63 -1.58 -3.21 -0.69
C VAL A 63 -1.78 -1.73 -0.96
N VAL A 64 -2.93 -1.19 -0.57
CA VAL A 64 -3.20 0.25 -0.62
C VAL A 64 -3.14 0.86 0.78
N VAL A 65 -2.34 1.90 0.94
CA VAL A 65 -2.12 2.63 2.20
C VAL A 65 -2.43 4.12 1.96
N PRO A 66 -3.71 4.54 2.02
CA PRO A 66 -4.14 5.87 1.58
C PRO A 66 -3.61 7.03 2.43
N HIS A 67 -3.22 6.75 3.67
CA HIS A 67 -2.72 7.75 4.62
C HIS A 67 -1.19 7.89 4.58
N LEU A 68 -0.52 7.07 3.77
CA LEU A 68 0.91 7.16 3.54
C LEU A 68 1.13 8.10 2.35
N ASP A 69 1.84 9.21 2.55
CA ASP A 69 2.23 10.10 1.46
C ASP A 69 3.46 9.56 0.76
N THR A 70 4.64 9.95 1.22
CA THR A 70 5.91 9.33 0.80
C THR A 70 6.33 8.35 1.91
N PRO A 71 6.67 7.09 1.58
CA PRO A 71 7.23 6.18 2.55
C PRO A 71 8.47 6.80 3.18
N ASP A 72 8.44 7.01 4.50
CA ASP A 72 9.63 7.44 5.25
C ASP A 72 10.74 6.40 5.08
N ALA A 73 11.98 6.86 4.87
CA ALA A 73 13.16 6.01 4.75
C ALA A 73 13.34 5.09 5.98
N ASP A 74 12.95 5.60 7.14
CA ASP A 74 13.14 4.93 8.42
C ASP A 74 11.97 3.97 8.75
N ALA A 75 10.89 3.97 7.96
CA ALA A 75 9.75 3.07 8.11
C ALA A 75 9.84 1.89 7.12
N PRO A 76 9.60 0.64 7.55
CA PRO A 76 9.86 -0.55 6.73
C PRO A 76 8.74 -0.85 5.73
N TRP A 77 8.17 0.17 5.08
CA TRP A 77 7.15 0.00 4.05
C TRP A 77 7.68 -0.78 2.84
N TRP A 78 9.00 -0.82 2.63
CA TRP A 78 9.65 -1.63 1.60
C TRP A 78 9.37 -3.13 1.77
N VAL A 79 9.06 -3.58 2.99
CA VAL A 79 8.72 -4.99 3.24
C VAL A 79 7.43 -5.38 2.52
N ILE A 80 6.52 -4.44 2.29
CA ILE A 80 5.32 -4.66 1.47
C ILE A 80 5.73 -4.91 0.02
N THR A 81 6.66 -4.11 -0.52
CA THR A 81 7.16 -4.25 -1.89
C THR A 81 7.94 -5.54 -2.14
N GLU A 82 8.34 -6.27 -1.09
CA GLU A 82 8.92 -7.61 -1.24
C GLU A 82 7.87 -8.70 -1.51
N ALA A 83 6.59 -8.45 -1.15
CA ALA A 83 5.49 -9.40 -1.25
C ALA A 83 4.43 -9.02 -2.30
N THR A 84 4.13 -7.73 -2.45
CA THR A 84 3.09 -7.20 -3.35
C THR A 84 3.47 -5.82 -3.89
N ASP A 85 2.67 -5.26 -4.79
CA ASP A 85 2.76 -3.85 -5.10
C ASP A 85 2.26 -2.99 -3.91
N LEU A 86 2.84 -1.81 -3.70
CA LEU A 86 2.41 -0.84 -2.69
C LEU A 86 1.83 0.39 -3.39
N ILE A 87 0.59 0.75 -3.06
CA ILE A 87 -0.09 1.95 -3.56
C ILE A 87 -0.30 2.91 -2.39
N THR A 88 0.22 4.12 -2.51
CA THR A 88 0.12 5.19 -1.51
C THR A 88 -0.75 6.32 -2.04
N SER A 89 -0.94 7.40 -1.28
CA SER A 89 -1.65 8.59 -1.78
C SER A 89 -0.92 9.26 -2.94
N THR A 90 0.42 9.16 -2.96
CA THR A 90 1.30 9.88 -3.90
C THR A 90 1.80 9.03 -5.06
N GLY A 91 1.81 7.69 -4.93
CA GLY A 91 2.43 6.85 -5.94
C GLY A 91 2.12 5.37 -5.83
N GLU A 92 2.63 4.64 -6.83
CA GLU A 92 2.62 3.19 -6.88
C GLU A 92 4.07 2.69 -6.93
N TYR A 93 4.37 1.73 -6.08
CA TYR A 93 5.67 1.10 -5.92
C TYR A 93 5.54 -0.39 -6.24
N PRO A 94 5.96 -0.81 -7.45
CA PRO A 94 5.84 -2.20 -7.87
C PRO A 94 6.60 -3.18 -6.97
N LEU A 95 6.24 -4.44 -7.04
CA LEU A 95 6.96 -5.56 -6.45
C LEU A 95 8.46 -5.48 -6.78
N ARG A 96 9.30 -5.69 -5.76
CA ARG A 96 10.77 -5.54 -5.78
C ARG A 96 11.27 -4.13 -6.08
N SER A 97 10.43 -3.10 -5.93
CA SER A 97 10.91 -1.71 -5.98
C SER A 97 11.71 -1.40 -4.74
N ARG A 98 12.90 -0.83 -4.92
CA ARG A 98 13.56 -0.11 -3.83
C ARG A 98 12.79 1.18 -3.61
N LEU A 99 12.06 1.29 -2.51
CA LEU A 99 11.59 2.57 -2.03
C LEU A 99 12.82 3.44 -1.79
N ALA A 100 13.02 4.46 -2.63
CA ALA A 100 14.10 5.40 -2.42
C ALA A 100 13.80 6.16 -1.13
N ALA A 101 14.72 6.10 -0.16
CA ALA A 101 14.72 7.05 0.95
C ALA A 101 14.61 8.47 0.38
N PRO A 102 13.71 9.35 0.88
CA PRO A 102 13.74 10.75 0.46
C PRO A 102 15.17 11.28 0.62
N MET A 103 15.69 11.81 -0.48
CA MET A 103 16.97 12.51 -0.49
C MET A 103 16.83 13.67 0.50
N ARG A 104 17.48 13.60 1.66
CA ARG A 104 17.60 14.76 2.55
C ARG A 104 18.32 15.85 1.76
N GLU A 105 17.60 16.89 1.37
CA GLU A 105 18.23 18.18 1.15
C GLU A 105 18.62 18.70 2.55
N GLU A 106 19.88 18.49 2.93
CA GLU A 106 20.47 19.18 4.08
C GLU A 106 20.71 20.65 3.71
N PRO A 107 20.47 21.60 4.64
CA PRO A 107 20.55 23.05 4.41
C PRO A 107 21.98 23.58 4.19
#